data_AF-A0A239BHE5-F1
#
_entry.id   AF-A0A239BHE5-F1
#
_cell.length_a   1.000
_cell.length_b   1.000
_cell.length_c   1.000
_cell.angle_alpha   90.00
_cell.angle_beta   90.00
_cell.angle_gamma   90.00
#
_symmetry.space_group_name_H-M   'P 1'
#
loop_
_entity.id
_entity.type
_entity.pdbx_description
1 polymer ?
#
loop_
_entity_poly.entity_id
_entity_poly.type
_entity_poly.pdbx_seq_one_letter_code
_entity_poly.pdbx_strand_id
1 'polypeptide(L)'
;MRSIHDPRYHLITAALKEIREKKGLTQDELAANLGKKQSYVSKAEGNERRLDLLELSEWLIGLGITLKDFLQNIGWLSEELSVAVPIKGQASQQGKDVVQKMLLQGKSYDVVLKNVALDKYLEVEEFISNKFLALNEPKNKQKNREAIFEAIEFAVKKLPKLNPSDIYVHLVYRAYIRDYKRTRAEQSWVRAGGEAMEIFVEKHYSKLLAAEGITIKALLSGAEKAKALKEMGLEGVVGDSKLDIALYGTHKGKQVIFGGIHSKASLAERVSDDVPCSVAMMGLGLQSILLTFDAKSYPPPQGNLVTIGEFGTTDNPSDKRHYIESHGSFDVCFSYNLHTYPSKLPTKSGKQIYVSDFGPDDPLPQFIIDGWKAFKAKL
;
A
#
# COMPACT_ATOMS: atom_id res chain seq x y z
N MET A 1 21.08 -13.33 -40.98
CA MET A 1 21.93 -12.39 -40.21
C MET A 1 22.62 -13.21 -39.11
N ARG A 2 23.93 -13.47 -39.21
CA ARG A 2 24.66 -14.42 -38.33
C ARG A 2 24.93 -13.77 -36.97
N SER A 3 23.99 -13.91 -36.04
CA SER A 3 23.93 -13.22 -34.74
C SER A 3 24.78 -13.78 -33.59
N ILE A 4 25.46 -14.93 -33.72
CA ILE A 4 26.17 -15.52 -32.57
C ILE A 4 27.41 -14.70 -32.17
N HIS A 5 27.98 -13.97 -33.12
CA HIS A 5 29.09 -13.05 -32.92
C HIS A 5 28.65 -11.62 -32.55
N ASP A 6 27.37 -11.40 -32.25
CA ASP A 6 26.89 -10.10 -31.78
C ASP A 6 27.50 -9.81 -30.40
N PRO A 7 28.16 -8.66 -30.20
CA PRO A 7 28.77 -8.32 -28.91
C PRO A 7 27.79 -8.40 -27.74
N ARG A 8 26.51 -8.14 -27.96
CA ARG A 8 25.46 -8.27 -26.94
C ARG A 8 25.22 -9.72 -26.53
N TYR A 9 25.33 -10.65 -27.48
CA TYR A 9 25.18 -12.07 -27.20
C TYR A 9 26.38 -12.61 -26.40
N HIS A 10 27.59 -12.12 -26.68
CA HIS A 10 28.79 -12.46 -25.88
C HIS A 10 28.69 -11.97 -24.43
N LEU A 11 28.02 -10.85 -24.17
CA LEU A 11 27.77 -10.39 -22.78
C LEU A 11 26.93 -11.41 -22.00
N ILE A 12 25.92 -12.02 -22.64
CA ILE A 12 25.07 -13.06 -22.01
C ILE A 12 25.91 -14.26 -21.60
N THR A 13 26.69 -14.83 -22.53
CA THR A 13 27.48 -16.05 -22.29
C THR A 13 28.62 -15.80 -21.30
N ALA A 14 29.27 -14.63 -21.35
CA ALA A 14 30.28 -14.23 -20.38
C ALA A 14 29.70 -14.13 -18.96
N ALA A 15 28.52 -13.52 -18.80
CA ALA A 15 27.86 -13.41 -17.50
C ALA A 15 27.41 -14.77 -16.95
N LEU A 16 26.88 -15.66 -17.80
CA LEU A 16 26.53 -17.04 -17.38
C LEU A 16 27.76 -17.81 -16.89
N LYS A 17 28.89 -17.68 -17.60
CA LYS A 17 30.17 -18.29 -17.21
C LYS A 17 30.67 -17.73 -15.88
N GLU A 18 30.68 -16.41 -15.72
CA GLU A 18 31.11 -15.75 -14.49
C GLU A 18 30.27 -16.17 -13.29
N ILE A 19 28.94 -16.27 -13.46
CA ILE A 19 28.03 -16.74 -12.42
C ILE A 19 28.34 -18.20 -12.04
N ARG A 20 28.56 -19.07 -13.03
CA ARG A 20 28.92 -20.48 -12.78
C ARG A 20 30.21 -20.56 -11.96
N GLU A 21 31.24 -19.82 -12.36
CA GLU A 21 32.55 -19.79 -11.70
C GLU A 21 32.45 -19.23 -10.27
N LYS A 22 31.67 -18.16 -10.06
CA LYS A 22 31.41 -17.61 -8.71
C LYS A 22 30.67 -18.58 -7.80
N LYS A 23 29.83 -19.46 -8.35
CA LYS A 23 29.16 -20.54 -7.60
C LYS A 23 30.03 -21.77 -7.39
N GLY A 24 31.28 -21.77 -7.88
CA GLY A 24 32.22 -22.87 -7.72
C GLY A 24 31.87 -24.12 -8.52
N LEU A 25 30.97 -24.00 -9.51
CA LEU A 25 30.52 -25.14 -10.32
C LEU A 25 31.46 -25.36 -11.51
N THR A 26 31.86 -26.60 -11.73
CA THR A 26 32.50 -27.04 -12.97
C THR A 26 31.48 -27.11 -14.12
N GLN A 27 31.97 -27.21 -15.36
CA GLN A 27 31.08 -27.36 -16.52
C GLN A 27 30.35 -28.71 -16.51
N ASP A 28 30.96 -29.77 -15.98
CA ASP A 28 30.34 -31.09 -15.82
C ASP A 28 29.21 -31.07 -14.78
N GLU A 29 29.41 -30.40 -13.65
CA GLU A 29 28.39 -30.27 -12.61
C GLU A 29 27.19 -29.45 -13.09
N LEU A 30 27.43 -28.35 -13.80
CA LEU A 30 26.33 -27.61 -14.41
C LEU A 30 25.61 -28.45 -15.48
N ALA A 31 26.35 -29.18 -16.31
CA ALA A 31 25.75 -30.05 -17.31
C ALA A 31 24.86 -31.14 -16.67
N ALA A 32 25.30 -31.71 -15.53
CA ALA A 32 24.50 -32.64 -14.74
C ALA A 32 23.22 -32.00 -14.21
N ASN A 33 23.29 -30.78 -13.67
CA ASN A 33 22.11 -30.03 -13.21
C ASN A 33 21.09 -29.76 -14.34
N LEU A 34 21.56 -29.61 -15.57
CA LEU A 34 20.73 -29.37 -16.75
C LEU A 34 20.26 -30.64 -17.46
N GLY A 35 20.72 -31.82 -17.03
CA GLY A 35 20.49 -33.08 -17.74
C GLY A 35 21.10 -33.09 -19.16
N LYS A 36 22.23 -32.39 -19.37
CA LYS A 36 22.93 -32.29 -20.67
C LYS A 36 24.36 -32.84 -20.57
N LYS A 37 25.06 -32.92 -21.71
CA LYS A 37 26.50 -33.28 -21.76
C LYS A 37 27.35 -32.05 -21.48
N GLN A 38 28.54 -32.20 -20.89
CA GLN A 38 29.48 -31.09 -20.66
C GLN A 38 29.80 -30.30 -21.94
N SER A 39 29.87 -30.97 -23.09
CA SER A 39 30.09 -30.30 -24.38
C SER A 39 28.97 -29.32 -24.77
N TYR A 40 27.76 -29.48 -24.24
CA TYR A 40 26.68 -28.49 -24.38
C TYR A 40 27.07 -27.19 -23.66
N VAL A 41 27.56 -27.31 -22.43
CA VAL A 41 27.95 -26.18 -21.59
C VAL A 41 29.16 -25.46 -22.18
N SER A 42 30.20 -26.21 -22.53
CA SER A 42 31.42 -25.68 -23.15
C SER A 42 31.13 -24.91 -24.44
N LYS A 43 30.29 -25.45 -25.33
CA LYS A 43 29.94 -24.78 -26.60
C LYS A 43 29.11 -23.52 -26.40
N ALA A 44 28.21 -23.51 -25.42
CA ALA A 44 27.43 -22.31 -25.11
C ALA A 44 28.32 -21.21 -24.52
N GLU A 45 29.19 -21.53 -23.56
CA GLU A 45 30.13 -20.57 -22.97
C GLU A 45 31.20 -20.10 -23.97
N GLY A 46 31.58 -20.96 -24.92
CA GLY A 46 32.52 -20.66 -26.00
C GLY A 46 31.95 -19.85 -27.16
N ASN A 47 30.67 -19.47 -27.13
CA ASN A 47 29.96 -18.82 -28.24
C ASN A 47 29.94 -19.65 -29.54
N GLU A 48 30.01 -20.97 -29.42
CA GLU A 48 29.88 -21.92 -30.54
C GLU A 48 28.44 -22.42 -30.69
N ARG A 49 27.63 -22.27 -29.63
CA ARG A 49 26.20 -22.64 -29.61
C ARG A 49 25.36 -21.50 -29.04
N ARG A 50 24.23 -21.21 -29.69
CA ARG A 50 23.25 -20.27 -29.15
C ARG A 50 22.34 -20.95 -28.13
N LEU A 51 21.96 -20.22 -27.10
CA LEU A 51 20.90 -20.56 -26.17
C LEU A 51 19.65 -19.81 -26.62
N ASP A 52 18.55 -20.53 -26.77
CA ASP A 52 17.24 -19.88 -26.84
C ASP A 52 16.74 -19.47 -25.43
N LEU A 53 15.55 -18.88 -25.36
CA LEU A 53 15.01 -18.38 -24.09
C LEU A 53 14.65 -19.50 -23.10
N LEU A 54 14.19 -20.65 -23.58
CA LEU A 54 13.87 -21.81 -22.73
C LEU A 54 15.17 -22.40 -22.18
N GLU A 55 16.17 -22.56 -23.03
CA GLU A 55 17.49 -23.05 -22.66
C GLU A 55 18.21 -22.11 -21.68
N LEU A 56 18.09 -20.80 -21.88
CA LEU A 56 18.57 -19.80 -20.91
C LEU A 56 17.85 -19.95 -19.56
N SER A 57 16.53 -20.14 -19.58
CA SER A 57 15.75 -20.34 -18.35
C SER A 57 16.19 -21.60 -17.59
N GLU A 58 16.34 -22.73 -18.28
CA GLU A 58 16.86 -23.98 -17.70
C GLU A 58 18.27 -23.77 -17.12
N TRP A 59 19.13 -23.09 -17.88
CA TRP A 59 20.49 -22.77 -17.46
C TRP A 59 20.52 -21.98 -16.15
N LEU A 60 19.71 -20.93 -16.06
CA LEU A 60 19.61 -20.09 -14.86
C LEU A 60 19.05 -20.86 -13.66
N ILE A 61 18.08 -21.75 -13.87
CA ILE A 61 17.59 -22.68 -12.83
C ILE A 61 18.71 -23.61 -12.35
N GLY A 62 19.49 -24.19 -13.27
CA GLY A 62 20.64 -25.05 -12.93
C GLY A 62 21.76 -24.30 -12.21
N LEU A 63 21.82 -22.97 -12.39
CA LEU A 63 22.67 -22.07 -11.62
C LEU A 63 22.01 -21.56 -10.34
N GLY A 64 20.72 -21.81 -10.08
CA GLY A 64 20.00 -21.24 -8.93
C GLY A 64 19.94 -19.71 -8.94
N ILE A 65 19.71 -19.10 -10.11
CA ILE A 65 19.51 -17.65 -10.30
C ILE A 65 18.21 -17.44 -11.08
N THR A 66 17.47 -16.36 -10.81
CA THR A 66 16.27 -16.03 -11.58
C THR A 66 16.62 -15.28 -12.88
N LEU A 67 15.78 -15.39 -13.91
CA LEU A 67 15.92 -14.61 -15.15
C LEU A 67 15.99 -13.10 -14.87
N LYS A 68 15.22 -12.62 -13.89
CA LYS A 68 15.23 -11.22 -13.48
C LYS A 68 16.60 -10.80 -12.95
N ASP A 69 17.15 -11.52 -11.97
CA ASP A 69 18.43 -11.16 -11.35
C ASP A 69 19.56 -11.21 -12.39
N PHE A 70 19.51 -12.18 -13.31
CA PHE A 70 20.45 -12.28 -14.42
C PHE A 70 20.40 -11.05 -15.35
N LEU A 71 19.21 -10.64 -15.78
CA LEU A 71 19.04 -9.46 -16.65
C LEU A 71 19.45 -8.15 -15.96
N GLN A 72 19.26 -8.04 -14.64
CA GLN A 72 19.77 -6.92 -13.84
C GLN A 72 21.30 -6.91 -13.80
N ASN A 73 21.92 -8.06 -13.55
CA ASN A 73 23.39 -8.19 -13.48
C ASN A 73 24.09 -7.78 -14.78
N ILE A 74 23.49 -8.06 -15.94
CA ILE A 74 24.05 -7.68 -17.25
C ILE A 74 23.64 -6.27 -17.71
N GLY A 75 22.92 -5.51 -16.87
CA GLY A 75 22.50 -4.14 -17.16
C GLY A 75 21.43 -4.02 -18.25
N TRP A 76 20.74 -5.11 -18.60
CA TRP A 76 19.68 -5.13 -19.62
C TRP A 76 18.29 -4.92 -19.01
N LEU A 77 18.19 -5.06 -17.70
CA LEU A 77 17.04 -4.65 -16.91
C LEU A 77 17.52 -3.58 -15.92
N SER A 78 17.22 -2.31 -16.20
CA SER A 78 17.44 -1.24 -15.22
C SER A 78 16.37 -1.32 -14.13
N GLU A 79 16.76 -1.04 -12.87
CA GLU A 79 15.81 -0.63 -11.83
C GLU A 79 15.35 0.81 -12.12
N GLU A 80 14.80 1.07 -13.31
CA GLU A 80 14.03 2.28 -13.47
C GLU A 80 12.88 2.21 -12.48
N LEU A 81 12.88 3.15 -11.53
CA LEU A 81 11.78 3.33 -10.60
C LEU A 81 10.49 3.35 -11.41
N SER A 82 9.65 2.33 -11.23
CA SER A 82 8.28 2.30 -11.74
C SER A 82 7.37 3.30 -11.01
N VAL A 83 7.86 3.83 -9.89
CA VAL A 83 7.18 4.76 -9.00
C VAL A 83 7.91 6.10 -9.02
N ALA A 84 7.19 7.18 -9.31
CA ALA A 84 7.76 8.51 -9.21
C ALA A 84 8.13 8.82 -7.74
N VAL A 85 9.35 9.29 -7.47
CA VAL A 85 9.82 9.61 -6.11
C VAL A 85 10.12 11.10 -5.94
N PRO A 86 9.90 11.72 -4.78
CA PRO A 86 10.22 13.13 -4.55
C PRO A 86 11.73 13.36 -4.57
N ILE A 87 12.18 14.36 -5.34
CA ILE A 87 13.56 14.84 -5.29
C ILE A 87 13.70 15.69 -4.03
N LYS A 88 14.45 15.18 -3.04
CA LYS A 88 14.59 15.80 -1.73
C LYS A 88 15.06 17.25 -1.84
N GLY A 89 14.40 18.17 -1.15
CA GLY A 89 14.74 19.60 -1.15
C GLY A 89 14.39 20.35 -2.44
N GLN A 90 13.86 19.69 -3.47
CA GLN A 90 13.38 20.34 -4.69
C GLN A 90 11.87 20.59 -4.64
N ALA A 91 11.47 21.41 -3.67
CA ALA A 91 10.14 21.98 -3.55
C ALA A 91 10.19 23.51 -3.66
N SER A 92 9.14 24.11 -4.19
CA SER A 92 9.03 25.58 -4.29
C SER A 92 7.63 26.05 -3.93
N GLN A 93 7.54 27.26 -3.36
CA GLN A 93 6.26 27.90 -3.06
C GLN A 93 5.66 28.46 -4.35
N GLN A 94 4.40 28.15 -4.63
CA GLN A 94 3.62 28.73 -5.71
C GLN A 94 2.28 29.24 -5.16
N GLY A 95 2.20 30.55 -4.91
CA GLY A 95 1.04 31.13 -4.22
C GLY A 95 0.87 30.49 -2.83
N LYS A 96 -0.30 29.90 -2.58
CA LYS A 96 -0.61 29.17 -1.33
C LYS A 96 -0.27 27.67 -1.37
N ASP A 97 0.27 27.19 -2.48
CA ASP A 97 0.54 25.77 -2.74
C ASP A 97 2.06 25.51 -2.77
N VAL A 98 2.46 24.25 -2.58
CA VAL A 98 3.83 23.79 -2.79
C VAL A 98 3.90 22.96 -4.06
N VAL A 99 4.90 23.21 -4.90
CA VAL A 99 5.23 22.35 -6.05
C VAL A 99 6.44 21.50 -5.70
N GLN A 100 6.24 20.18 -5.61
CA GLN A 100 7.31 19.20 -5.38
C GLN A 100 7.74 18.54 -6.69
N LYS A 101 9.04 18.55 -6.96
CA LYS A 101 9.66 17.84 -8.09
C LYS A 101 9.70 16.34 -7.82
N MET A 102 9.19 15.56 -8.76
CA MET A 102 9.21 14.10 -8.75
C MET A 102 10.16 13.59 -9.83
N LEU A 103 10.94 12.55 -9.54
CA LEU A 103 11.79 11.84 -10.49
C LEU A 103 11.12 10.51 -10.87
N LEU A 104 10.95 10.28 -12.16
CA LEU A 104 10.46 9.01 -12.71
C LEU A 104 11.20 8.74 -14.02
N GLN A 105 11.90 7.61 -14.10
CA GLN A 105 12.63 7.19 -15.31
C GLN A 105 13.54 8.28 -15.89
N GLY A 106 14.31 8.97 -15.03
CA GLY A 106 15.21 10.05 -15.42
C GLY A 106 14.53 11.37 -15.83
N LYS A 107 13.20 11.43 -15.86
CA LYS A 107 12.42 12.63 -16.16
C LYS A 107 11.87 13.26 -14.88
N SER A 108 11.78 14.59 -14.90
CA SER A 108 11.20 15.36 -13.80
C SER A 108 9.75 15.73 -14.10
N TYR A 109 8.90 15.57 -13.09
CA TYR A 109 7.47 15.90 -13.12
C TYR A 109 7.11 16.71 -11.87
N ASP A 110 6.04 17.49 -11.94
CA ASP A 110 5.60 18.33 -10.83
C ASP A 110 4.35 17.75 -10.17
N VAL A 111 4.32 17.76 -8.84
CA VAL A 111 3.10 17.50 -8.04
C VAL A 111 2.80 18.76 -7.24
N VAL A 112 1.56 19.24 -7.35
CA VAL A 112 1.09 20.44 -6.64
C VAL A 112 0.35 20.02 -5.39
N LEU A 113 0.92 20.35 -4.23
CA LEU A 113 0.35 20.12 -2.90
C LEU A 113 -0.40 21.38 -2.45
N LYS A 114 -1.72 21.27 -2.35
CA LYS A 114 -2.61 22.42 -2.15
C LYS A 114 -2.61 22.93 -0.71
N ASN A 115 -2.65 24.25 -0.54
CA ASN A 115 -2.77 24.94 0.76
C ASN A 115 -1.66 24.58 1.77
N VAL A 116 -0.43 24.49 1.29
CA VAL A 116 0.76 24.16 2.10
C VAL A 116 1.77 25.29 2.05
N ALA A 117 2.35 25.63 3.20
CA ALA A 117 3.49 26.52 3.28
C ALA A 117 4.80 25.72 3.13
N LEU A 118 5.75 26.26 2.35
CA LEU A 118 7.00 25.58 2.01
C LEU A 118 7.85 25.23 3.24
N ASP A 119 7.92 26.11 4.25
CA ASP A 119 8.66 25.83 5.49
C ASP A 119 8.11 24.60 6.22
N LYS A 120 6.77 24.48 6.31
CA LYS A 120 6.09 23.34 6.91
C LYS A 120 6.27 22.07 6.08
N TYR A 121 6.21 22.19 4.76
CA TYR A 121 6.47 21.07 3.88
C TYR A 121 7.89 20.52 4.06
N LEU A 122 8.91 21.39 4.07
CA LEU A 122 10.30 20.98 4.21
C LEU A 122 10.58 20.37 5.59
N GLU A 123 9.96 20.89 6.67
CA GLU A 123 10.00 20.28 8.00
C GLU A 123 9.48 18.83 7.98
N VAL A 124 8.34 18.59 7.30
CA VAL A 124 7.75 17.26 7.16
C VAL A 124 8.61 16.36 6.28
N GLU A 125 9.10 16.85 5.14
CA GLU A 125 10.00 16.08 4.26
C GLU A 125 11.25 15.62 5.03
N GLU A 126 11.88 16.52 5.78
CA GLU A 126 13.07 16.21 6.56
C GLU A 126 12.79 15.14 7.62
N PHE A 127 11.72 15.31 8.41
CA PHE A 127 11.31 14.34 9.42
C PHE A 127 11.10 12.94 8.83
N ILE A 128 10.30 12.85 7.76
CA ILE A 128 9.98 11.58 7.10
C ILE A 128 11.25 10.93 6.54
N SER A 129 12.10 11.72 5.88
CA SER A 129 13.35 11.22 5.29
C SER A 129 14.26 10.62 6.36
N ASN A 130 14.47 11.34 7.46
CA ASN A 130 15.32 10.89 8.56
C ASN A 130 14.75 9.62 9.20
N LYS A 131 13.43 9.53 9.31
CA LYS A 131 12.72 8.35 9.83
C LYS A 131 13.01 7.10 9.01
N PHE A 132 12.87 7.19 7.69
CA PHE A 132 13.04 6.04 6.80
C PHE A 132 14.49 5.67 6.56
N LEU A 133 15.40 6.65 6.51
CA LEU A 133 16.84 6.40 6.46
C LEU A 133 17.30 5.61 7.71
N ALA A 134 16.81 5.98 8.90
CA ALA A 134 17.16 5.29 10.14
C ALA A 134 16.76 3.81 10.15
N LEU A 135 15.74 3.38 9.39
CA LEU A 135 15.34 1.96 9.31
C LEU A 135 16.37 1.08 8.61
N ASN A 136 17.29 1.67 7.85
CA ASN A 136 18.36 0.96 7.15
C ASN A 136 19.50 0.56 8.10
N GLU A 137 19.60 1.18 9.27
CA GLU A 137 20.62 0.86 10.26
C GLU A 137 20.43 -0.58 10.77
N PRO A 138 21.47 -1.45 10.72
CA PRO A 138 21.34 -2.86 11.13
C PRO A 138 20.86 -3.05 12.57
N LYS A 139 21.20 -2.10 13.45
CA LYS A 139 20.81 -2.11 14.88
C LYS A 139 19.38 -1.62 15.11
N ASN A 140 18.74 -1.00 14.12
CA ASN A 140 17.38 -0.52 14.26
C ASN A 140 16.39 -1.71 14.29
N LYS A 141 15.58 -1.74 15.35
CA LYS A 141 14.55 -2.76 15.62
C LYS A 141 13.12 -2.26 15.43
N GLN A 142 12.94 -0.99 15.09
CA GLN A 142 11.62 -0.40 14.83
C GLN A 142 10.95 -1.13 13.66
N LYS A 143 9.65 -1.42 13.80
CA LYS A 143 8.90 -2.04 12.70
C LYS A 143 8.58 -1.00 11.64
N ASN A 144 8.62 -1.39 10.37
CA ASN A 144 8.32 -0.49 9.25
C ASN A 144 6.95 0.20 9.41
N ARG A 145 5.92 -0.53 9.84
CA ARG A 145 4.57 0.02 10.08
C ARG A 145 4.54 1.13 11.14
N GLU A 146 5.38 1.03 12.17
CA GLU A 146 5.44 2.02 13.26
C GLU A 146 6.09 3.30 12.74
N ALA A 147 7.19 3.19 11.99
CA ALA A 147 7.83 4.33 11.35
C ALA A 147 6.93 5.01 10.30
N ILE A 148 6.17 4.23 9.53
CA ILE A 148 5.19 4.77 8.56
C ILE A 148 4.03 5.45 9.30
N PHE A 149 3.51 4.85 10.37
CA PHE A 149 2.48 5.46 11.21
C PHE A 149 2.95 6.83 11.74
N GLU A 150 4.15 6.89 12.33
CA GLU A 150 4.70 8.14 12.88
C GLU A 150 4.92 9.20 11.79
N ALA A 151 5.27 8.78 10.57
CA ALA A 151 5.36 9.68 9.40
C ALA A 151 3.99 10.24 9.00
N ILE A 152 2.95 9.41 8.96
CA ILE A 152 1.56 9.84 8.68
C ILE A 152 1.08 10.81 9.78
N GLU A 153 1.22 10.42 11.04
CA GLU A 153 0.79 11.21 12.19
C GLU A 153 1.45 12.59 12.21
N PHE A 154 2.77 12.65 12.00
CA PHE A 154 3.51 13.90 11.95
C PHE A 154 3.04 14.79 10.79
N ALA A 155 2.88 14.23 9.60
CA ALA A 155 2.47 14.97 8.41
C ALA A 155 1.04 15.52 8.54
N VAL A 156 0.07 14.71 8.98
CA VAL A 156 -1.32 15.15 9.18
C VAL A 156 -1.38 16.29 10.21
N LYS A 157 -0.64 16.16 11.31
CA LYS A 157 -0.59 17.21 12.35
C LYS A 157 0.03 18.51 11.85
N LYS A 158 1.06 18.44 11.01
CA LYS A 158 1.78 19.62 10.50
C LYS A 158 1.14 20.26 9.29
N LEU A 159 0.41 19.49 8.50
CA LEU A 159 -0.22 19.90 7.24
C LEU A 159 -1.73 19.64 7.26
N PRO A 160 -2.49 20.19 8.23
CA PRO A 160 -3.90 19.82 8.45
C PRO A 160 -4.85 20.22 7.31
N LYS A 161 -4.40 21.06 6.37
CA LYS A 161 -5.18 21.48 5.18
C LYS A 161 -4.80 20.73 3.91
N LEU A 162 -3.77 19.90 3.97
CA LEU A 162 -3.36 19.08 2.83
C LEU A 162 -4.26 17.85 2.79
N ASN A 163 -4.64 17.43 1.58
CA ASN A 163 -5.40 16.21 1.35
C ASN A 163 -4.67 15.01 2.01
N PRO A 164 -5.30 14.27 2.96
CA PRO A 164 -4.64 13.15 3.62
C PRO A 164 -4.18 12.05 2.66
N SER A 165 -4.90 11.85 1.55
CA SER A 165 -4.49 10.94 0.49
C SER A 165 -3.18 11.35 -0.18
N ASP A 166 -2.98 12.65 -0.41
CA ASP A 166 -1.72 13.19 -0.94
C ASP A 166 -0.58 13.07 0.09
N ILE A 167 -0.86 13.22 1.39
CA ILE A 167 0.12 12.92 2.44
C ILE A 167 0.59 11.47 2.32
N TYR A 168 -0.37 10.54 2.27
CA TYR A 168 -0.05 9.11 2.23
C TYR A 168 0.71 8.72 0.96
N VAL A 169 0.27 9.20 -0.21
CA VAL A 169 0.88 8.84 -1.51
C VAL A 169 2.16 9.62 -1.77
N HIS A 170 2.13 10.96 -1.66
CA HIS A 170 3.22 11.80 -2.15
C HIS A 170 4.32 12.05 -1.14
N LEU A 171 3.99 12.13 0.15
CA LEU A 171 4.97 12.43 1.20
C LEU A 171 5.46 11.16 1.87
N VAL A 172 4.57 10.22 2.21
CA VAL A 172 4.95 9.03 3.00
C VAL A 172 5.38 7.88 2.09
N TYR A 173 4.50 7.37 1.21
CA TYR A 173 4.80 6.22 0.35
C TYR A 173 6.02 6.47 -0.54
N ARG A 174 6.03 7.57 -1.28
CA ARG A 174 7.12 7.83 -2.24
C ARG A 174 8.45 8.13 -1.56
N ALA A 175 8.45 8.80 -0.39
CA ALA A 175 9.67 8.95 0.40
C ALA A 175 10.14 7.59 0.95
N TYR A 176 9.21 6.71 1.35
CA TYR A 176 9.56 5.35 1.77
C TYR A 176 10.25 4.58 0.65
N ILE A 177 9.71 4.61 -0.58
CA ILE A 177 10.36 4.00 -1.76
C ILE A 177 11.74 4.60 -2.02
N ARG A 178 11.89 5.91 -1.86
CA ARG A 178 13.16 6.63 -2.04
C ARG A 178 14.20 6.23 -1.01
N ASP A 179 13.85 6.20 0.27
CA ASP A 179 14.82 6.21 1.39
C ASP A 179 15.01 4.85 2.06
N TYR A 180 14.02 3.96 2.03
CA TYR A 180 14.15 2.62 2.61
C TYR A 180 14.86 1.66 1.63
N LYS A 181 15.94 1.04 2.09
CA LYS A 181 16.85 0.19 1.30
C LYS A 181 17.16 -1.17 1.93
N ARG A 182 16.71 -1.44 3.16
CA ARG A 182 17.00 -2.70 3.87
C ARG A 182 16.40 -3.94 3.20
N THR A 183 15.21 -3.81 2.62
CA THR A 183 14.56 -4.84 1.78
C THR A 183 13.87 -4.16 0.60
N ARG A 184 13.18 -4.93 -0.26
CA ARG A 184 12.42 -4.37 -1.39
C ARG A 184 11.28 -3.47 -0.89
N ALA A 185 11.46 -2.15 -1.01
CA ALA A 185 10.58 -1.15 -0.43
C ALA A 185 9.11 -1.30 -0.86
N GLU A 186 8.84 -1.55 -2.14
CA GLU A 186 7.46 -1.77 -2.62
C GLU A 186 6.80 -2.99 -1.98
N GLN A 187 7.52 -4.11 -1.84
CA GLN A 187 6.98 -5.32 -1.21
C GLN A 187 6.78 -5.13 0.29
N SER A 188 7.73 -4.46 0.94
CA SER A 188 7.64 -4.06 2.35
C SER A 188 6.39 -3.19 2.61
N TRP A 189 6.14 -2.24 1.70
CA TRP A 189 5.02 -1.30 1.80
C TRP A 189 3.65 -1.98 1.76
N VAL A 190 3.46 -3.00 0.92
CA VAL A 190 2.15 -3.67 0.70
C VAL A 190 1.45 -4.02 2.01
N ARG A 191 2.20 -4.51 3.01
CA ARG A 191 1.67 -4.83 4.33
C ARG A 191 1.86 -3.68 5.32
N ALA A 192 3.08 -3.13 5.40
CA ALA A 192 3.42 -2.17 6.43
C ALA A 192 2.62 -0.86 6.31
N GLY A 193 2.31 -0.42 5.09
CA GLY A 193 1.54 0.80 4.84
C GLY A 193 0.05 0.67 5.22
N GLY A 194 -0.54 -0.52 5.06
CA GLY A 194 -1.91 -0.79 5.49
C GLY A 194 -2.02 -0.84 7.02
N GLU A 195 -1.17 -1.64 7.66
CA GLU A 195 -1.11 -1.73 9.13
C GLU A 195 -0.80 -0.36 9.77
N ALA A 196 0.03 0.47 9.13
CA ALA A 196 0.31 1.82 9.61
C ALA A 196 -0.91 2.75 9.59
N MET A 197 -1.75 2.64 8.55
CA MET A 197 -3.01 3.37 8.45
C MET A 197 -3.99 2.91 9.54
N GLU A 198 -4.07 1.61 9.81
CA GLU A 198 -4.91 1.07 10.90
C GLU A 198 -4.47 1.60 12.26
N ILE A 199 -3.16 1.61 12.54
CA ILE A 199 -2.59 2.18 13.78
C ILE A 199 -2.90 3.68 13.85
N PHE A 200 -2.75 4.41 12.75
CA PHE A 200 -3.05 5.84 12.70
C PHE A 200 -4.52 6.12 13.07
N VAL A 201 -5.47 5.42 12.45
CA VAL A 201 -6.90 5.56 12.74
C VAL A 201 -7.21 5.22 14.20
N GLU A 202 -6.65 4.13 14.74
CA GLU A 202 -6.79 3.79 16.15
C GLU A 202 -6.34 4.96 17.04
N LYS A 203 -5.09 5.44 16.87
CA LYS A 203 -4.51 6.47 17.74
C LYS A 203 -5.20 7.82 17.60
N HIS A 204 -5.57 8.21 16.38
CA HIS A 204 -6.20 9.50 16.08
C HIS A 204 -7.55 9.65 16.80
N TYR A 205 -8.38 8.60 16.81
CA TYR A 205 -9.72 8.67 17.41
C TYR A 205 -9.83 8.09 18.83
N SER A 206 -8.82 7.35 19.31
CA SER A 206 -8.85 6.69 20.63
C SER A 206 -9.27 7.62 21.76
N LYS A 207 -8.67 8.82 21.84
CA LYS A 207 -8.96 9.76 22.93
C LYS A 207 -10.42 10.25 22.89
N LEU A 208 -10.94 10.53 21.69
CA LEU A 208 -12.29 11.06 21.53
C LEU A 208 -13.35 9.99 21.81
N LEU A 209 -13.14 8.78 21.30
CA LEU A 209 -14.07 7.65 21.51
C LEU A 209 -14.05 7.12 22.95
N ALA A 210 -12.89 7.16 23.63
CA ALA A 210 -12.78 6.73 25.02
C ALA A 210 -13.65 7.57 25.97
N ALA A 211 -13.90 8.85 25.66
CA ALA A 211 -14.80 9.69 26.44
C ALA A 211 -16.26 9.17 26.45
N GLU A 212 -16.65 8.42 25.41
CA GLU A 212 -17.98 7.81 25.25
C GLU A 212 -18.00 6.32 25.68
N GLY A 213 -16.92 5.85 26.32
CA GLY A 213 -16.76 4.46 26.73
C GLY A 213 -16.56 3.48 25.57
N ILE A 214 -16.08 3.98 24.43
CA ILE A 214 -15.82 3.22 23.21
C ILE A 214 -14.31 3.00 23.05
N THR A 215 -13.91 1.78 22.72
CA THR A 215 -12.53 1.42 22.36
C THR A 215 -12.48 1.07 20.88
N ILE A 216 -11.65 1.79 20.13
CA ILE A 216 -11.23 1.44 18.77
C ILE A 216 -9.92 0.66 18.84
N LYS A 217 -9.78 -0.44 18.10
CA LYS A 217 -8.58 -1.28 18.16
C LYS A 217 -8.19 -1.85 16.79
N ALA A 218 -6.98 -1.55 16.33
CA ALA A 218 -6.40 -2.19 15.14
C ALA A 218 -6.03 -3.65 15.43
N LEU A 219 -6.36 -4.55 14.51
CA LEU A 219 -6.19 -6.00 14.63
C LEU A 219 -4.98 -6.45 13.80
N LEU A 220 -3.77 -6.24 14.34
CA LEU A 220 -2.52 -6.40 13.59
C LEU A 220 -2.07 -7.86 13.42
N SER A 221 -2.66 -8.80 14.18
CA SER A 221 -2.33 -10.22 14.12
C SER A 221 -3.54 -11.07 13.74
N GLY A 222 -3.30 -12.21 13.08
CA GLY A 222 -4.37 -13.13 12.70
C GLY A 222 -5.16 -13.66 13.91
N ALA A 223 -4.50 -13.85 15.05
CA ALA A 223 -5.17 -14.25 16.29
C ALA A 223 -6.13 -13.17 16.81
N GLU A 224 -5.78 -11.90 16.71
CA GLU A 224 -6.67 -10.79 17.08
C GLU A 224 -7.87 -10.69 16.13
N LYS A 225 -7.64 -10.85 14.83
CA LYS A 225 -8.70 -10.86 13.81
C LYS A 225 -9.70 -12.00 14.04
N ALA A 226 -9.19 -13.23 14.20
CA ALA A 226 -10.02 -14.41 14.48
C ALA A 226 -10.81 -14.26 15.78
N LYS A 227 -10.16 -13.73 16.84
CA LYS A 227 -10.83 -13.47 18.12
C LYS A 227 -11.96 -12.46 17.98
N ALA A 228 -11.75 -11.35 17.29
CA ALA A 228 -12.78 -10.33 17.09
C ALA A 228 -13.97 -10.89 16.28
N LEU A 229 -13.72 -11.64 15.20
CA LEU A 229 -14.78 -12.28 14.41
C LEU A 229 -15.55 -13.33 15.22
N LYS A 230 -14.88 -14.08 16.09
CA LYS A 230 -15.52 -15.00 17.03
C LYS A 230 -16.43 -14.25 18.02
N GLU A 231 -15.96 -13.14 18.59
CA GLU A 231 -16.76 -12.28 19.48
C GLU A 231 -17.99 -11.68 18.77
N MET A 232 -17.91 -11.45 17.45
CA MET A 232 -19.04 -11.04 16.61
C MET A 232 -20.00 -12.17 16.26
N GLY A 233 -19.67 -13.43 16.53
CA GLY A 233 -20.46 -14.60 16.11
C GLY A 233 -20.26 -15.00 14.64
N LEU A 234 -19.12 -14.64 14.04
CA LEU A 234 -18.80 -14.87 12.62
C LEU A 234 -17.71 -15.93 12.40
N GLU A 235 -17.34 -16.69 13.43
CA GLU A 235 -16.37 -17.79 13.35
C GLU A 235 -16.81 -18.84 12.32
N GLY A 236 -15.96 -19.12 11.33
CA GLY A 236 -16.25 -20.10 10.27
C GLY A 236 -17.30 -19.67 9.24
N VAL A 237 -17.87 -18.47 9.36
CA VAL A 237 -18.85 -17.92 8.40
C VAL A 237 -18.15 -17.10 7.31
N VAL A 238 -17.14 -16.35 7.71
CA VAL A 238 -16.37 -15.46 6.85
C VAL A 238 -14.88 -15.75 7.06
N GLY A 239 -14.01 -15.32 6.14
CA GLY A 239 -12.57 -15.56 6.31
C GLY A 239 -12.03 -14.95 7.62
N ASP A 240 -11.20 -15.70 8.36
CA ASP A 240 -10.72 -15.35 9.71
C ASP A 240 -9.82 -14.10 9.81
N SER A 241 -9.58 -13.41 8.69
CA SER A 241 -8.67 -12.26 8.60
C SER A 241 -9.29 -11.02 7.93
N LYS A 242 -10.61 -11.01 7.75
CA LYS A 242 -11.34 -10.01 6.94
C LYS A 242 -11.73 -8.71 7.66
N LEU A 243 -11.41 -8.60 8.95
CA LEU A 243 -11.62 -7.39 9.73
C LEU A 243 -10.28 -6.75 10.09
N ASP A 244 -10.19 -5.42 9.98
CA ASP A 244 -8.95 -4.68 10.23
C ASP A 244 -8.97 -3.94 11.56
N ILE A 245 -10.10 -3.33 11.92
CA ILE A 245 -10.26 -2.59 13.18
C ILE A 245 -11.57 -3.00 13.84
N ALA A 246 -11.52 -3.33 15.13
CA ALA A 246 -12.70 -3.65 15.94
C ALA A 246 -13.16 -2.43 16.76
N LEU A 247 -14.48 -2.35 16.96
CA LEU A 247 -15.13 -1.34 17.81
C LEU A 247 -15.81 -2.01 18.99
N TYR A 248 -15.37 -1.65 20.20
CA TYR A 248 -15.89 -2.17 21.46
C TYR A 248 -16.56 -1.05 22.25
N GLY A 249 -17.67 -1.36 22.90
CA GLY A 249 -18.37 -0.46 23.82
C GLY A 249 -18.41 -1.04 25.23
N THR A 250 -18.34 -0.17 26.23
CA THR A 250 -18.40 -0.57 27.64
C THR A 250 -19.85 -0.67 28.12
N HIS A 251 -20.32 -1.88 28.43
CA HIS A 251 -21.65 -2.12 29.00
C HIS A 251 -21.54 -2.97 30.27
N LYS A 252 -22.10 -2.49 31.39
CA LYS A 252 -22.05 -3.16 32.71
C LYS A 252 -20.64 -3.62 33.12
N GLY A 253 -19.64 -2.78 32.86
CA GLY A 253 -18.23 -3.06 33.18
C GLY A 253 -17.52 -4.06 32.26
N LYS A 254 -18.17 -4.53 31.19
CA LYS A 254 -17.58 -5.43 30.19
C LYS A 254 -17.45 -4.75 28.83
N GLN A 255 -16.41 -5.10 28.09
CA GLN A 255 -16.28 -4.73 26.69
C GLN A 255 -17.16 -5.65 25.84
N VAL A 256 -17.97 -5.06 24.96
CA VAL A 256 -18.82 -5.77 24.01
C VAL A 256 -18.51 -5.24 22.61
N ILE A 257 -18.23 -6.13 21.67
CA ILE A 257 -18.01 -5.74 20.29
C ILE A 257 -19.35 -5.35 19.65
N PHE A 258 -19.40 -4.20 18.97
CA PHE A 258 -20.63 -3.70 18.35
C PHE A 258 -20.47 -3.37 16.87
N GLY A 259 -19.24 -3.43 16.36
CA GLY A 259 -18.95 -3.15 14.97
C GLY A 259 -17.48 -3.24 14.63
N GLY A 260 -17.16 -2.84 13.41
CA GLY A 260 -15.81 -2.85 12.89
C GLY A 260 -15.63 -1.97 11.66
N ILE A 261 -14.37 -1.71 11.34
CA ILE A 261 -13.95 -0.91 10.20
C ILE A 261 -13.09 -1.78 9.28
N HIS A 262 -13.47 -1.83 8.01
CA HIS A 262 -12.66 -2.35 6.91
C HIS A 262 -11.77 -1.22 6.41
N SER A 263 -10.47 -1.33 6.62
CA SER A 263 -9.50 -0.26 6.38
C SER A 263 -8.74 -0.52 5.09
N LYS A 264 -8.81 0.43 4.15
CA LYS A 264 -8.17 0.28 2.84
C LYS A 264 -7.48 1.56 2.42
N ALA A 265 -6.15 1.58 2.42
CA ALA A 265 -5.42 2.73 1.89
C ALA A 265 -5.81 3.02 0.42
N SER A 266 -5.85 1.98 -0.41
CA SER A 266 -6.41 1.98 -1.77
C SER A 266 -7.41 0.84 -1.93
N LEU A 267 -8.43 1.04 -2.75
CA LEU A 267 -9.55 0.12 -2.91
C LEU A 267 -9.15 -1.05 -3.81
N ALA A 268 -8.59 -0.77 -5.00
CA ALA A 268 -8.28 -1.75 -6.04
C ALA A 268 -9.40 -2.81 -6.23
N GLU A 269 -9.09 -4.00 -6.74
CA GLU A 269 -10.04 -5.14 -6.73
C GLU A 269 -10.30 -5.71 -5.33
N ARG A 270 -9.73 -5.12 -4.28
CA ARG A 270 -9.71 -5.71 -2.92
C ARG A 270 -10.88 -5.30 -2.05
N VAL A 271 -11.70 -4.34 -2.47
CA VAL A 271 -12.90 -3.96 -1.69
C VAL A 271 -13.98 -5.06 -1.74
N SER A 272 -14.07 -5.82 -2.84
CA SER A 272 -14.99 -6.95 -2.94
C SER A 272 -14.65 -8.09 -1.98
N ASP A 273 -13.38 -8.20 -1.57
CA ASP A 273 -12.92 -9.21 -0.62
C ASP A 273 -13.49 -9.03 0.79
N ASP A 274 -13.93 -7.81 1.13
CA ASP A 274 -14.48 -7.47 2.44
C ASP A 274 -16.02 -7.52 2.46
N VAL A 275 -16.67 -7.46 1.29
CA VAL A 275 -18.13 -7.43 1.15
C VAL A 275 -18.82 -8.58 1.90
N PRO A 276 -18.37 -9.86 1.80
CA PRO A 276 -19.02 -10.94 2.55
C PRO A 276 -18.96 -10.74 4.07
N CYS A 277 -17.84 -10.23 4.59
CA CYS A 277 -17.68 -9.95 6.01
C CYS A 277 -18.60 -8.80 6.44
N SER A 278 -18.62 -7.71 5.67
CA SER A 278 -19.45 -6.55 5.98
C SER A 278 -20.95 -6.88 5.98
N VAL A 279 -21.42 -7.58 4.96
CA VAL A 279 -22.83 -8.01 4.86
C VAL A 279 -23.22 -8.93 6.03
N ALA A 280 -22.35 -9.86 6.42
CA ALA A 280 -22.61 -10.73 7.57
C ALA A 280 -22.67 -9.94 8.89
N MET A 281 -21.77 -8.97 9.10
CA MET A 281 -21.80 -8.08 10.26
C MET A 281 -23.11 -7.29 10.33
N MET A 282 -23.51 -6.64 9.24
CA MET A 282 -24.75 -5.86 9.18
C MET A 282 -26.00 -6.73 9.41
N GLY A 283 -25.99 -7.98 8.91
CA GLY A 283 -27.07 -8.95 9.14
C GLY A 283 -27.26 -9.31 10.63
N LEU A 284 -26.20 -9.22 11.43
CA LEU A 284 -26.23 -9.39 12.89
C LEU A 284 -26.52 -8.08 13.63
N GLY A 285 -26.80 -6.99 12.91
CA GLY A 285 -27.01 -5.66 13.48
C GLY A 285 -25.74 -5.01 14.03
N LEU A 286 -24.56 -5.51 13.63
CA LEU A 286 -23.26 -4.90 13.94
C LEU A 286 -22.94 -3.82 12.92
N GLN A 287 -22.34 -2.73 13.37
CA GLN A 287 -21.93 -1.64 12.50
C GLN A 287 -20.75 -2.07 11.61
N SER A 288 -20.83 -1.85 10.30
CA SER A 288 -19.76 -2.16 9.37
C SER A 288 -19.39 -0.97 8.48
N ILE A 289 -18.21 -0.41 8.74
CA ILE A 289 -17.73 0.83 8.11
C ILE A 289 -16.63 0.51 7.10
N LEU A 290 -16.70 1.10 5.90
CA LEU A 290 -15.55 1.18 5.00
C LEU A 290 -14.78 2.47 5.25
N LEU A 291 -13.49 2.38 5.60
CA LEU A 291 -12.62 3.54 5.75
C LEU A 291 -11.49 3.47 4.74
N THR A 292 -11.32 4.52 3.94
CA THR A 292 -10.31 4.52 2.89
C THR A 292 -9.58 5.85 2.75
N PHE A 293 -8.30 5.81 2.37
CA PHE A 293 -7.59 7.00 1.90
C PHE A 293 -7.80 7.22 0.41
N ASP A 294 -8.51 6.32 -0.29
CA ASP A 294 -8.68 6.30 -1.75
C ASP A 294 -7.38 6.67 -2.50
N ALA A 295 -6.27 6.05 -2.05
CA ALA A 295 -4.91 6.46 -2.34
C ALA A 295 -4.44 5.93 -3.69
N LYS A 296 -4.96 6.51 -4.78
CA LYS A 296 -4.58 6.15 -6.15
C LYS A 296 -4.20 7.38 -6.97
N SER A 297 -2.96 7.37 -7.46
CA SER A 297 -2.47 8.27 -8.50
C SER A 297 -1.91 7.47 -9.67
N TYR A 298 -1.99 8.03 -10.88
CA TYR A 298 -1.43 7.42 -12.09
C TYR A 298 -0.21 8.25 -12.55
N PRO A 299 0.98 7.64 -12.64
CA PRO A 299 2.14 8.32 -13.19
C PRO A 299 2.04 8.52 -14.70
N PRO A 300 2.77 9.48 -15.27
CA PRO A 300 2.94 9.61 -16.71
C PRO A 300 3.53 8.33 -17.33
N PRO A 301 3.11 7.93 -18.55
CA PRO A 301 2.18 8.65 -19.43
C PRO A 301 0.69 8.42 -19.14
N GLN A 302 0.33 7.50 -18.24
CA GLN A 302 -1.08 7.13 -17.97
C GLN A 302 -1.84 8.18 -17.16
N GLY A 303 -1.13 9.09 -16.48
CA GLY A 303 -1.74 10.18 -15.72
C GLY A 303 -0.74 11.30 -15.42
N ASN A 304 -1.12 12.15 -14.47
CA ASN A 304 -0.41 13.38 -14.10
C ASN A 304 -0.02 13.41 -12.61
N LEU A 305 0.11 12.25 -11.98
CA LEU A 305 0.43 12.06 -10.56
C LEU A 305 -0.60 12.62 -9.56
N VAL A 306 -1.75 13.16 -9.98
CA VAL A 306 -2.81 13.59 -9.06
C VAL A 306 -3.48 12.37 -8.42
N THR A 307 -3.74 12.43 -7.11
CA THR A 307 -4.38 11.35 -6.34
C THR A 307 -5.91 11.38 -6.51
N ILE A 308 -6.41 11.09 -7.71
CA ILE A 308 -7.84 11.14 -8.05
C ILE A 308 -8.69 10.01 -7.43
N GLY A 309 -8.05 8.98 -6.88
CA GLY A 309 -8.76 7.85 -6.28
C GLY A 309 -9.40 6.88 -7.29
N GLU A 310 -10.33 6.06 -6.82
CA GLU A 310 -10.88 4.92 -7.56
C GLU A 310 -12.41 4.86 -7.55
N PHE A 311 -13.11 5.76 -6.85
CA PHE A 311 -14.58 5.78 -6.77
C PHE A 311 -15.29 6.31 -8.04
N GLY A 312 -14.54 6.92 -8.97
CA GLY A 312 -15.15 7.69 -10.05
C GLY A 312 -15.98 8.86 -9.51
N THR A 313 -16.92 9.34 -10.32
CA THR A 313 -17.79 10.47 -9.98
C THR A 313 -19.21 10.00 -9.68
N THR A 314 -20.09 10.91 -9.27
CA THR A 314 -21.52 10.58 -9.10
C THR A 314 -22.23 10.33 -10.43
N ASP A 315 -21.79 11.02 -11.49
CA ASP A 315 -22.41 10.92 -12.82
C ASP A 315 -21.76 9.80 -13.68
N ASN A 316 -20.53 9.40 -13.34
CA ASN A 316 -19.82 8.26 -13.91
C ASN A 316 -19.19 7.42 -12.77
N PRO A 317 -20.01 6.63 -12.06
CA PRO A 317 -19.58 5.83 -10.93
C PRO A 317 -18.68 4.68 -11.36
N SER A 318 -17.68 4.34 -10.53
CA SER A 318 -16.95 3.08 -10.69
C SER A 318 -17.68 1.93 -9.99
N ASP A 319 -17.30 0.69 -10.30
CA ASP A 319 -17.79 -0.50 -9.58
C ASP A 319 -17.60 -0.40 -8.07
N LYS A 320 -16.53 0.28 -7.64
CA LYS A 320 -16.22 0.48 -6.22
C LYS A 320 -17.26 1.38 -5.53
N ARG A 321 -17.76 2.40 -6.23
CA ARG A 321 -18.86 3.25 -5.74
C ARG A 321 -20.17 2.48 -5.69
N HIS A 322 -20.42 1.58 -6.64
CA HIS A 322 -21.63 0.75 -6.64
C HIS A 322 -21.74 -0.15 -5.41
N TYR A 323 -20.63 -0.67 -4.85
CA TYR A 323 -20.69 -1.40 -3.57
C TYR A 323 -21.31 -0.57 -2.44
N ILE A 324 -21.12 0.75 -2.43
CA ILE A 324 -21.71 1.62 -1.42
C ILE A 324 -23.10 2.08 -1.84
N GLU A 325 -23.20 2.85 -2.93
CA GLU A 325 -24.40 3.61 -3.26
C GLU A 325 -25.51 2.77 -3.90
N SER A 326 -25.16 1.61 -4.48
CA SER A 326 -26.11 0.74 -5.18
C SER A 326 -26.41 -0.55 -4.45
N HIS A 327 -25.37 -1.23 -3.95
CA HIS A 327 -25.50 -2.53 -3.28
C HIS A 327 -25.71 -2.37 -1.77
N GLY A 328 -25.22 -1.29 -1.17
CA GLY A 328 -25.28 -1.11 0.27
C GLY A 328 -24.44 -2.15 1.02
N SER A 329 -23.30 -2.53 0.44
CA SER A 329 -22.42 -3.58 0.96
C SER A 329 -21.73 -3.22 2.28
N PHE A 330 -21.80 -1.95 2.71
CA PHE A 330 -21.29 -1.42 3.98
C PHE A 330 -22.31 -0.41 4.53
N ASP A 331 -22.30 -0.14 5.83
CA ASP A 331 -23.21 0.84 6.42
C ASP A 331 -22.93 2.27 5.94
N VAL A 332 -21.66 2.57 5.72
CA VAL A 332 -21.16 3.87 5.28
C VAL A 332 -19.72 3.72 4.78
N CYS A 333 -19.30 4.64 3.92
CA CYS A 333 -17.89 4.80 3.56
C CYS A 333 -17.39 6.19 3.98
N PHE A 334 -16.22 6.24 4.63
CA PHE A 334 -15.47 7.46 4.87
C PHE A 334 -14.19 7.45 4.02
N SER A 335 -14.10 8.40 3.09
CA SER A 335 -12.91 8.64 2.27
C SER A 335 -12.13 9.82 2.80
N TYR A 336 -10.83 9.62 3.01
CA TYR A 336 -9.87 10.67 3.37
C TYR A 336 -9.06 11.13 2.17
N ASN A 337 -9.73 11.17 1.01
CA ASN A 337 -9.23 11.80 -0.20
C ASN A 337 -10.17 12.95 -0.58
N LEU A 338 -9.66 14.18 -0.52
CA LEU A 338 -10.42 15.38 -0.87
C LEU A 338 -10.78 15.46 -2.37
N HIS A 339 -10.22 14.58 -3.21
CA HIS A 339 -10.62 14.42 -4.61
C HIS A 339 -11.76 13.42 -4.81
N THR A 340 -12.13 12.64 -3.78
CA THR A 340 -13.30 11.78 -3.84
C THR A 340 -14.57 12.63 -3.96
N TYR A 341 -15.48 12.22 -4.83
CA TYR A 341 -16.81 12.84 -4.90
C TYR A 341 -17.70 12.26 -3.78
N PRO A 342 -18.23 13.08 -2.85
CA PRO A 342 -19.19 12.58 -1.88
C PRO A 342 -20.48 12.12 -2.57
N SER A 343 -21.26 11.25 -1.93
CA SER A 343 -22.54 10.80 -2.47
C SER A 343 -23.55 11.96 -2.60
N LYS A 344 -24.31 11.98 -3.70
CA LYS A 344 -25.52 12.80 -3.83
C LYS A 344 -26.72 11.99 -3.32
N LEU A 345 -27.57 12.61 -2.50
CA LEU A 345 -28.73 11.93 -1.92
C LEU A 345 -30.02 12.16 -2.72
N PRO A 346 -30.94 11.17 -2.74
CA PRO A 346 -30.80 9.82 -2.17
C PRO A 346 -29.92 8.90 -3.04
N THR A 347 -29.19 7.98 -2.42
CA THR A 347 -28.54 6.86 -3.12
C THR A 347 -29.49 5.66 -3.20
N LYS A 348 -29.26 4.74 -4.16
CA LYS A 348 -30.14 3.57 -4.37
C LYS A 348 -30.18 2.64 -3.16
N SER A 349 -29.06 2.45 -2.47
CA SER A 349 -28.97 1.64 -1.25
C SER A 349 -29.34 2.41 0.03
N GLY A 350 -29.44 3.74 -0.04
CA GLY A 350 -29.50 4.63 1.13
C GLY A 350 -28.16 4.81 1.86
N LYS A 351 -27.11 4.07 1.48
CA LYS A 351 -25.75 4.18 2.05
C LYS A 351 -24.91 5.20 1.28
N GLN A 352 -23.90 5.78 1.92
CA GLN A 352 -23.26 7.01 1.45
C GLN A 352 -21.73 6.98 1.60
N ILE A 353 -21.06 7.75 0.75
CA ILE A 353 -19.64 8.06 0.81
C ILE A 353 -19.49 9.48 1.35
N TYR A 354 -18.86 9.61 2.52
CA TYR A 354 -18.43 10.85 3.12
C TYR A 354 -16.97 11.14 2.77
N VAL A 355 -16.62 12.42 2.74
CA VAL A 355 -15.25 12.89 2.49
C VAL A 355 -14.82 13.78 3.65
N SER A 356 -13.62 13.55 4.17
CA SER A 356 -13.10 14.24 5.36
C SER A 356 -11.57 14.38 5.30
N ASP A 357 -11.00 15.20 6.18
CA ASP A 357 -9.57 15.53 6.23
C ASP A 357 -8.91 15.21 7.58
N PHE A 358 -9.56 14.39 8.43
CA PHE A 358 -9.17 14.15 9.84
C PHE A 358 -9.28 15.38 10.75
N GLY A 359 -9.90 16.46 10.28
CA GLY A 359 -10.13 17.68 11.03
C GLY A 359 -11.20 17.56 12.12
N PRO A 360 -11.50 18.67 12.82
CA PRO A 360 -12.48 18.70 13.91
C PRO A 360 -13.91 18.32 13.49
N ASP A 361 -14.27 18.57 12.23
CA ASP A 361 -15.59 18.31 11.66
C ASP A 361 -15.74 16.91 11.06
N ASP A 362 -14.80 16.01 11.37
CA ASP A 362 -14.81 14.65 10.85
C ASP A 362 -16.08 13.89 11.33
N PRO A 363 -16.91 13.37 10.41
CA PRO A 363 -18.15 12.69 10.77
C PRO A 363 -17.96 11.29 11.34
N LEU A 364 -16.80 10.64 11.16
CA LEU A 364 -16.58 9.25 11.56
C LEU A 364 -16.82 9.00 13.06
N PRO A 365 -16.28 9.80 14.00
CA PRO A 365 -16.43 9.49 15.41
C PRO A 365 -17.89 9.60 15.87
N GLN A 366 -18.62 10.62 15.39
CA GLN A 366 -20.03 10.76 15.70
C GLN A 366 -20.84 9.57 15.17
N PHE A 367 -20.55 9.10 13.96
CA PHE A 367 -21.17 7.90 13.40
C PHE A 367 -20.91 6.64 14.24
N ILE A 368 -19.69 6.47 14.76
CA ILE A 368 -19.34 5.37 15.67
C ILE A 368 -20.10 5.49 17.00
N ILE A 369 -20.18 6.70 17.57
CA ILE A 369 -20.88 6.97 18.83
C ILE A 369 -22.37 6.67 18.72
N ASP A 370 -23.01 7.09 17.62
CA ASP A 370 -24.42 6.83 17.39
C ASP A 370 -24.70 5.35 17.12
N GLY A 371 -23.78 4.67 16.43
CA GLY A 371 -23.80 3.21 16.28
C GLY A 371 -23.73 2.48 17.62
N TRP A 372 -22.84 2.90 18.53
CA TRP A 372 -22.75 2.35 19.88
C TRP A 372 -24.04 2.57 20.67
N LYS A 373 -24.61 3.78 20.65
CA LYS A 373 -25.87 4.09 21.34
C LYS A 373 -27.00 3.19 20.85
N ALA A 374 -27.13 3.04 19.53
CA ALA A 374 -28.16 2.21 18.91
C ALA A 374 -27.99 0.71 19.25
N PHE A 375 -26.75 0.22 19.28
CA PHE A 375 -26.45 -1.16 19.67
C PHE A 375 -26.72 -1.39 21.16
N LYS A 376 -26.23 -0.49 22.01
CA LYS A 376 -26.40 -0.55 23.47
C LYS A 376 -27.87 -0.54 23.90
N ALA A 377 -28.75 0.13 23.16
CA ALA A 377 -30.19 0.13 23.42
C ALA A 377 -30.85 -1.26 23.23
N LYS A 378 -30.16 -2.20 22.56
CA LYS A 378 -30.62 -3.58 22.32
C LYS A 378 -30.00 -4.61 23.27
N LEU A 379 -29.01 -4.21 24.09
CA LEU A 379 -28.32 -5.03 25.10
C LEU A 379 -29.02 -4.97 26.47
#